data_AF-A0A228QQJ9-F1
#
_entry.id   AF-A0A228QQJ9-F1
#
_cell.length_a   1.000
_cell.length_b   1.000
_cell.length_c   1.000
_cell.angle_alpha   90.00
_cell.angle_beta   90.00
_cell.angle_gamma   90.00
#
_symmetry.space_group_name_H-M   'P 1'
#
loop_
_entity.id
_entity.type
_entity.pdbx_description
1 polymer ?
#
loop_
_entity_poly.entity_id
_entity_poly.type
_entity_poly.pdbx_seq_one_letter_code
_entity_poly.pdbx_strand_id
1 'polypeptide(L)' 'MNRIPVDLSDDQHAALTRIATHQNRSSAEIVRDAIDVYIALRNRTLADNVFGLWKGRNAVTQEDLRSEW' A
#
# COMPACT_ATOMS: atom_id res chain seq x y z
N MET A 1 -18.28 -11.73 -1.14
CA MET A 1 -17.47 -11.55 0.08
C MET A 1 -16.63 -12.80 0.27
N ASN A 2 -15.31 -12.73 0.11
CA ASN A 2 -14.43 -13.88 0.32
C ASN A 2 -13.99 -13.95 1.79
N ARG A 3 -13.81 -15.15 2.35
CA ARG A 3 -13.33 -15.35 3.73
C ARG A 3 -11.93 -15.93 3.69
N ILE A 4 -11.02 -15.29 4.40
CA ILE A 4 -9.62 -15.73 4.52
C ILE A 4 -9.35 -15.94 6.00
N PRO A 5 -9.09 -17.19 6.46
CA PRO A 5 -8.64 -17.42 7.82
C PRO A 5 -7.23 -16.84 7.99
N VAL A 6 -6.99 -16.17 9.12
CA VAL A 6 -5.70 -15.58 9.46
C VAL A 6 -5.37 -16.02 10.87
N ASP A 7 -4.21 -16.68 11.02
CA ASP A 7 -3.70 -17.05 12.33
C ASP A 7 -3.09 -15.83 13.02
N LEU A 8 -3.51 -15.60 14.26
CA LEU A 8 -3.00 -14.55 15.12
C LEU A 8 -2.46 -15.20 16.39
N SER A 9 -1.32 -14.72 16.88
CA SER A 9 -0.90 -15.04 18.24
C SER A 9 -1.89 -14.43 19.24
N ASP A 10 -1.94 -15.00 20.45
CA ASP A 10 -2.80 -14.49 21.53
C ASP A 10 -2.53 -13.01 21.83
N ASP A 11 -1.25 -12.59 21.80
CA ASP A 11 -0.85 -11.20 21.98
C ASP A 11 -1.39 -10.28 20.89
N GLN A 12 -1.31 -10.70 19.62
CA GLN A 12 -1.86 -9.94 18.49
C GLN A 12 -3.39 -9.83 18.57
N HIS A 13 -4.05 -10.92 18.95
CA HIS A 13 -5.50 -10.94 19.13
C HIS A 13 -5.94 -10.00 20.28
N ALA A 14 -5.23 -10.02 21.41
CA ALA A 14 -5.46 -9.12 22.53
C ALA A 14 -5.22 -7.65 22.15
N ALA A 15 -4.13 -7.37 21.43
CA ALA A 15 -3.83 -6.02 20.95
C ALA A 15 -4.93 -5.51 19.99
N LEU A 16 -5.36 -6.33 19.03
CA LEU A 16 -6.43 -5.98 18.10
C LEU A 16 -7.75 -5.70 18.85
N THR A 17 -8.08 -6.52 19.84
CA THR A 17 -9.27 -6.33 20.69
C THR A 17 -9.21 -5.00 21.44
N ARG A 18 -8.05 -4.64 22.00
CA ARG A 18 -7.85 -3.35 22.69
C ARG A 18 -8.00 -2.16 21.74
N ILE A 19 -7.55 -2.27 20.50
CA ILE A 19 -7.71 -1.21 19.49
C ILE A 19 -9.19 -1.08 19.11
N ALA A 20 -9.87 -2.20 18.90
CA ALA A 20 -11.30 -2.26 18.58
C ALA A 20 -12.16 -1.60 19.66
N THR A 21 -11.91 -1.91 20.93
CA THR A 21 -12.64 -1.31 22.05
C THR A 21 -12.35 0.19 22.17
N HIS A 22 -11.09 0.61 22.03
CA HIS A 22 -10.73 2.02 22.10
C HIS A 22 -11.37 2.85 20.97
N GLN A 23 -11.46 2.30 19.77
CA GLN A 23 -12.04 3.00 18.61
C GLN A 23 -13.57 2.84 18.50
N ASN A 24 -14.18 1.99 19.35
CA ASN A 24 -15.58 1.58 19.24
C ASN A 24 -15.94 1.06 17.82
N ARG A 25 -15.04 0.26 17.24
CA ARG A 25 -15.18 -0.36 15.91
C ARG A 25 -15.03 -1.86 16.01
N SER A 26 -15.56 -2.59 15.03
CA SER A 26 -15.35 -4.04 14.98
C SER A 26 -13.91 -4.38 14.55
N SER A 27 -13.38 -5.50 15.04
CA SER A 27 -12.07 -6.00 14.61
C SER A 27 -12.00 -6.22 13.10
N ALA A 28 -13.12 -6.62 12.48
CA ALA A 28 -13.20 -6.81 11.02
C ALA A 28 -13.05 -5.51 10.23
N GLU A 29 -13.59 -4.39 10.73
CA GLU A 29 -13.40 -3.08 10.10
C GLU A 29 -11.96 -2.60 10.23
N ILE A 30 -11.34 -2.76 11.40
CA ILE A 30 -9.94 -2.37 11.62
C ILE A 30 -9.01 -3.18 10.72
N VAL A 31 -9.20 -4.49 10.62
CA VAL A 31 -8.40 -5.35 9.74
C VAL A 31 -8.60 -4.96 8.27
N ARG A 32 -9.83 -4.63 7.86
CA ARG A 32 -10.10 -4.20 6.48
C ARG A 32 -9.39 -2.89 6.14
N ASP A 33 -9.52 -1.88 7.00
CA ASP A 33 -8.82 -0.60 6.82
C ASP A 33 -7.30 -0.80 6.79
N ALA A 34 -6.75 -1.65 7.66
CA ALA A 34 -5.32 -1.95 7.69
C ALA A 34 -4.84 -2.63 6.38
N ILE A 35 -5.63 -3.54 5.83
CA ILE A 35 -5.35 -4.18 4.54
C ILE A 35 -5.39 -3.15 3.41
N ASP A 36 -6.39 -2.27 3.38
CA ASP A 36 -6.51 -1.24 2.35
C ASP A 36 -5.30 -0.29 2.36
N VAL A 37 -4.89 0.16 3.56
CA VAL A 37 -3.68 0.99 3.74
C VAL A 37 -2.42 0.25 3.26
N TYR A 38 -2.29 -1.04 3.61
CA TYR A 38 -1.14 -1.84 3.19
C TYR A 38 -1.10 -2.03 1.67
N ILE A 39 -2.23 -2.32 1.03
CA ILE A 39 -2.32 -2.47 -0.43
C ILE A 39 -1.96 -1.15 -1.12
N ALA A 40 -2.52 -0.03 -0.66
CA ALA A 40 -2.22 1.28 -1.22
C ALA A 40 -0.72 1.63 -1.14
N LEU A 41 -0.10 1.34 0.02
CA LEU A 41 1.34 1.54 0.21
C LEU A 41 2.16 0.68 -0.76
N ARG A 42 1.84 -0.61 -0.90
CA ARG A 42 2.60 -1.52 -1.78
C ARG A 42 2.39 -1.22 -3.26
N ASN A 43 1.20 -0.80 -3.67
CA ASN A 43 0.91 -0.40 -5.04
C ASN A 43 1.70 0.86 -5.43
N ARG A 44 1.82 1.83 -4.51
CA ARG A 44 2.68 2.99 -4.73
C ARG A 44 4.14 2.58 -4.94
N THR A 45 4.67 1.71 -4.07
CA THR A 45 6.05 1.21 -4.22
C THR A 45 6.24 0.44 -5.53
N LEU A 46 5.25 -0.36 -5.95
CA LEU A 46 5.31 -1.06 -7.23
C LEU A 46 5.26 -0.09 -8.42
N ALA A 47 4.41 0.94 -8.38
CA ALA A 47 4.37 1.99 -9.39
C ALA A 47 5.70 2.75 -9.45
N ASP A 48 6.27 3.14 -8.29
CA ASP A 48 7.58 3.77 -8.19
C ASP A 48 8.70 2.87 -8.73
N ASN A 49 8.60 1.54 -8.55
CA ASN A 49 9.50 0.58 -9.19
C ASN A 49 9.31 0.48 -10.70
N VAL A 50 8.07 0.59 -11.20
CA VAL A 50 7.79 0.67 -12.65
C VAL A 50 8.38 1.95 -13.25
N PHE A 51 8.34 3.08 -12.54
CA PHE A 51 9.08 4.29 -12.94
C PHE A 51 10.59 4.17 -12.74
N GLY A 52 11.04 3.36 -11.76
CA GLY A 52 12.44 3.00 -11.57
C GLY A 52 13.06 2.27 -12.77
N LEU A 53 12.26 1.51 -13.53
CA LEU A 53 12.69 0.91 -14.81
C LEU A 53 12.95 1.95 -15.93
N TRP A 54 12.44 3.18 -15.79
CA TRP A 54 12.70 4.29 -16.71
C TRP A 54 13.89 5.16 -16.27
N LYS A 55 14.41 4.94 -15.06
CA LYS A 55 15.50 5.72 -14.44
C LYS A 55 16.86 5.57 -15.15
N GLY A 56 16.95 4.72 -16.17
CA GLY A 56 18.13 4.52 -17.02
C GLY A 56 18.10 5.23 -18.38
N ARG A 57 17.03 5.98 -18.72
CA ARG A 57 17.02 6.83 -19.91
C ARG A 57 17.10 8.29 -19.47
N ASN A 58 18.12 9.00 -19.94
CA ASN A 58 18.23 10.44 -19.76
C ASN A 58 16.92 11.07 -20.26
N ALA A 59 16.25 11.83 -19.40
CA ALA A 59 15.13 12.66 -19.83
C ALA A 59 15.68 13.60 -20.90
N VAL A 60 15.25 13.40 -22.15
CA VAL A 60 15.64 14.25 -23.27
C VAL A 60 15.11 15.63 -22.96
N THR A 61 16.01 16.60 -22.87
CA THR A 61 15.64 17.99 -22.57
C THR A 61 14.75 18.52 -23.69
N GLN A 62 13.75 19.35 -23.34
CA GLN A 62 12.81 19.93 -24.29
C GLN A 62 13.50 20.68 -25.45
N GLU A 63 14.74 21.12 -25.24
CA GLU A 63 15.59 21.76 -26.23
C GLU A 63 16.07 20.80 -27.34
N ASP A 64 16.37 19.53 -27.03
CA ASP A 64 16.77 18.54 -28.03
C ASP A 64 15.61 18.22 -28.99
N LEU A 65 14.38 18.18 -28.48
CA LEU A 65 13.18 17.90 -29.27
C LEU A 65 12.79 19.05 -30.22
N ARG A 66 13.30 20.27 -30.00
CA ARG A 66 13.07 21.44 -30.86
C ARG A 66 14.03 21.54 -32.04
N SER A 67 15.09 20.73 -32.06
CA SER A 67 16.12 20.77 -33.12
C SER A 67 15.78 19.92 -34.35
N GLU A 68 14.70 19.13 -34.30
CA GLU A 68 14.25 18.25 -35.40
C GLU A 68 13.04 18.80 -36.19
N TRP A 69 12.60 20.03 -35.95
CA TRP A 69 11.51 20.69 -36.70
C TRP A 69 11.97 21.98 -37.37
#